data_AF-A0A521GQ71-F1
#
_entry.id   AF-A0A521GQ71-F1
#
_cell.length_a   1.000
_cell.length_b   1.000
_cell.length_c   1.000
_cell.angle_alpha   90.00
_cell.angle_beta   90.00
_cell.angle_gamma   90.00
#
_symmetry.space_group_name_H-M   'P 1'
#
loop_
_entity.id
_entity.type
_entity.pdbx_description
1 polymer ?
#
loop_
_entity_poly.entity_id
_entity_poly.type
_entity_poly.pdbx_seq_one_letter_code
_entity_poly.pdbx_strand_id
1 'polypeptide(L)'
;MTRKVERPLAAVVSKRKNNHMNNISQRLSPSDVFPARCRSDLTGANPKTGHAPRRLHVPARRSVEGITNHSQPQPQKLIAQEPSRPVLKTFESVPVRHIRPCIHHARRIGKLARRLHILEVLSAKRPTGRAFAWHRLFSQKSAYTALAVVVVAVTMYVSMDTWFTNRIVAGQNVHTSAQGSQDNGATAISGDQQPSDRPLPGDALANYRVAGPNPRALYIKKINLAARVLPMSVDRNNTLQAPASIFDTGWYTGSVKPGETGAMLVDAHSSGRTAGAAFDKLHTLVEGDIVTIETGDGATYNYKVVAREAYPKDTVDMQKALLPYGNAQRGLNLITCAGKLTPDRVTMTDRLVVYAILE
;
A
#
# COMPACT_ATOMS: atom_id res chain seq x y z
N MET A 1 58.83 -17.05 34.89
CA MET A 1 59.77 -16.30 34.01
C MET A 1 59.83 -17.08 32.68
N THR A 2 59.18 -16.62 31.59
CA THR A 2 59.67 -15.64 30.56
C THR A 2 60.88 -16.16 29.78
N ARG A 3 61.00 -16.13 28.44
CA ARG A 3 60.14 -15.68 27.29
C ARG A 3 59.83 -16.91 26.38
N LYS A 4 59.14 -16.95 25.22
CA LYS A 4 58.63 -16.03 24.15
C LYS A 4 59.62 -15.40 23.15
N VAL A 5 59.94 -16.14 22.07
CA VAL A 5 60.46 -15.68 20.76
C VAL A 5 59.90 -16.68 19.71
N GLU A 6 58.83 -16.39 18.95
CA GLU A 6 58.76 -15.69 17.64
C GLU A 6 59.04 -16.57 16.39
N ARG A 7 58.37 -16.26 15.28
CA ARG A 7 58.45 -16.96 13.98
C ARG A 7 58.89 -15.98 12.87
N PRO A 8 59.79 -16.37 11.95
CA PRO A 8 59.99 -15.63 10.70
C PRO A 8 58.93 -15.99 9.63
N LEU A 9 58.91 -15.21 8.55
CA LEU A 9 57.96 -15.29 7.43
C LEU A 9 58.59 -15.82 6.12
N ALA A 10 57.72 -16.05 5.14
CA ALA A 10 57.95 -15.93 3.68
C ALA A 10 58.41 -17.16 2.85
N ALA A 11 58.22 -16.98 1.52
CA ALA A 11 58.62 -17.81 0.39
C ALA A 11 57.94 -19.19 0.18
N VAL A 12 56.90 -19.20 -0.69
CA VAL A 12 56.56 -20.35 -1.54
C VAL A 12 56.58 -19.88 -3.00
N VAL A 13 57.17 -20.70 -3.88
CA VAL A 13 57.63 -20.30 -5.22
C VAL A 13 56.60 -20.61 -6.31
N SER A 14 56.53 -19.77 -7.35
CA SER A 14 55.62 -19.96 -8.49
C SER A 14 55.94 -21.24 -9.30
N LYS A 15 54.91 -21.89 -9.85
CA LYS A 15 55.04 -22.74 -11.04
C LYS A 15 53.96 -22.43 -12.05
N ARG A 16 54.33 -21.68 -13.10
CA ARG A 16 53.60 -21.71 -14.39
C ARG A 16 53.70 -23.13 -14.97
N LYS A 17 52.66 -23.57 -15.66
CA LYS A 17 52.77 -24.49 -16.80
C LYS A 17 51.98 -23.91 -17.97
N ASN A 18 52.68 -23.49 -19.01
CA ASN A 18 52.06 -23.32 -20.33
C ASN A 18 51.83 -24.71 -20.94
N ASN A 19 50.91 -24.81 -21.90
CA ASN A 19 51.08 -25.75 -23.00
C ASN A 19 50.77 -25.06 -24.33
N HIS A 20 51.59 -25.41 -25.32
CA HIS A 20 51.55 -25.03 -26.74
C HIS A 20 51.07 -26.29 -27.53
N MET A 21 50.66 -26.27 -28.80
CA MET A 21 50.40 -25.20 -29.79
C MET A 21 49.56 -25.78 -30.96
N ASN A 22 49.39 -24.96 -32.01
CA ASN A 22 48.99 -25.29 -33.40
C ASN A 22 47.49 -25.55 -33.65
N ASN A 23 46.76 -24.89 -34.58
CA ASN A 23 47.07 -24.15 -35.84
C ASN A 23 47.04 -25.03 -37.11
N ILE A 24 45.97 -24.85 -37.91
CA ILE A 24 45.87 -25.14 -39.35
C ILE A 24 45.24 -23.91 -40.00
N SER A 25 45.56 -23.62 -41.27
CA SER A 25 45.41 -22.28 -41.85
C SER A 25 44.79 -22.26 -43.26
N GLN A 26 44.33 -21.06 -43.68
CA GLN A 26 44.02 -20.61 -45.05
C GLN A 26 42.77 -21.16 -45.80
N ARG A 27 41.81 -20.26 -46.06
CA ARG A 27 41.35 -19.72 -47.38
C ARG A 27 40.10 -18.83 -47.11
N LEU A 28 39.89 -17.63 -47.68
CA LEU A 28 39.76 -17.20 -49.09
C LEU A 28 38.61 -17.93 -49.82
N SER A 29 37.62 -17.31 -50.46
CA SER A 29 37.23 -15.88 -50.60
C SER A 29 35.72 -15.84 -51.00
N PRO A 30 35.08 -14.71 -51.39
CA PRO A 30 33.61 -14.62 -51.51
C PRO A 30 33.05 -14.93 -52.92
N SER A 31 31.70 -14.92 -53.01
CA SER A 31 30.79 -14.83 -54.18
C SER A 31 29.89 -16.05 -54.35
N ASP A 32 28.58 -15.81 -54.42
CA ASP A 32 27.64 -16.24 -55.49
C ASP A 32 26.22 -15.78 -55.09
N VAL A 33 25.62 -14.76 -55.72
CA VAL A 33 25.07 -14.70 -57.09
C VAL A 33 23.72 -15.43 -57.20
N PHE A 34 22.63 -14.67 -57.04
CA PHE A 34 21.29 -15.04 -57.51
C PHE A 34 21.15 -14.65 -59.01
N PRO A 35 20.90 -15.59 -59.93
CA PRO A 35 20.56 -15.27 -61.31
C PRO A 35 19.08 -14.87 -61.47
N ALA A 36 18.76 -14.20 -62.57
CA ALA A 36 17.40 -13.76 -62.93
C ALA A 36 16.98 -14.32 -64.30
N ARG A 37 15.73 -14.02 -64.73
CA ARG A 37 15.01 -14.52 -65.94
C ARG A 37 14.32 -15.88 -65.68
N CYS A 38 13.22 -16.25 -66.34
CA CYS A 38 12.72 -15.87 -67.68
C CYS A 38 11.46 -14.98 -67.74
N ARG A 39 11.11 -14.60 -68.98
CA ARG A 39 10.07 -13.65 -69.40
C ARG A 39 9.44 -14.13 -70.71
N SER A 40 8.12 -14.07 -70.81
CA SER A 40 7.35 -13.90 -72.05
C SER A 40 5.95 -13.41 -71.63
N ASP A 41 5.44 -12.24 -72.02
CA ASP A 41 5.28 -11.60 -73.34
C ASP A 41 4.07 -12.12 -74.13
N LEU A 42 2.93 -11.43 -73.97
CA LEU A 42 1.92 -11.25 -75.03
C LEU A 42 1.43 -9.79 -75.04
N THR A 43 1.73 -9.13 -76.18
CA THR A 43 0.94 -8.15 -76.96
C THR A 43 -0.42 -7.65 -76.40
N GLY A 44 -0.83 -6.39 -76.58
CA GLY A 44 -0.18 -5.23 -77.23
C GLY A 44 -1.14 -4.40 -78.12
N ALA A 45 -1.29 -3.10 -77.84
CA ALA A 45 -2.01 -2.12 -78.67
C ALA A 45 -1.54 -0.66 -78.36
N ASN A 46 -1.77 0.30 -79.26
CA ASN A 46 -1.26 1.69 -79.19
C ASN A 46 -2.30 2.71 -79.77
N PRO A 47 -2.05 4.03 -79.97
CA PRO A 47 -2.63 5.09 -79.12
C PRO A 47 -3.43 6.20 -79.89
N LYS A 48 -3.57 7.40 -79.26
CA LYS A 48 -4.20 8.68 -79.72
C LYS A 48 -5.73 8.75 -79.43
N THR A 49 -6.37 9.84 -78.97
CA THR A 49 -6.02 11.23 -78.54
C THR A 49 -6.79 11.59 -77.24
N GLY A 50 -6.67 12.76 -76.57
CA GLY A 50 -5.70 13.86 -76.69
C GLY A 50 -6.26 15.29 -76.91
N HIS A 51 -7.05 15.87 -75.98
CA HIS A 51 -7.42 17.31 -75.96
C HIS A 51 -7.75 17.89 -74.55
N ALA A 52 -7.90 19.22 -74.46
CA ALA A 52 -7.84 20.03 -73.22
C ALA A 52 -9.23 20.43 -72.60
N PRO A 53 -9.29 21.11 -71.43
CA PRO A 53 -10.49 21.11 -70.55
C PRO A 53 -11.54 22.21 -70.81
N ARG A 54 -12.71 22.09 -70.17
CA ARG A 54 -13.78 23.12 -70.12
C ARG A 54 -14.21 23.47 -68.69
N ARG A 55 -14.85 24.65 -68.56
CA ARG A 55 -15.17 25.34 -67.29
C ARG A 55 -16.53 24.94 -66.68
N LEU A 56 -16.66 25.28 -65.38
CA LEU A 56 -17.83 25.59 -64.56
C LEU A 56 -19.24 25.44 -65.18
N HIS A 57 -20.15 24.89 -64.37
CA HIS A 57 -21.46 25.49 -64.20
C HIS A 57 -21.90 25.53 -62.74
N VAL A 58 -22.74 26.51 -62.40
CA VAL A 58 -23.29 26.78 -61.06
C VAL A 58 -24.82 26.93 -61.21
N PRO A 59 -25.64 26.28 -60.37
CA PRO A 59 -27.04 26.66 -60.19
C PRO A 59 -27.19 27.66 -59.02
N ALA A 60 -28.14 28.60 -59.14
CA ALA A 60 -28.29 29.73 -58.22
C ALA A 60 -29.39 29.54 -57.15
N ARG A 61 -29.48 30.49 -56.22
CA ARG A 61 -30.43 30.54 -55.09
C ARG A 61 -31.90 30.56 -55.51
N ARG A 62 -32.76 30.18 -54.56
CA ARG A 62 -34.01 30.91 -54.28
C ARG A 62 -34.19 31.10 -52.77
N SER A 63 -34.49 32.32 -52.33
CA SER A 63 -35.07 32.60 -51.00
C SER A 63 -36.59 32.29 -51.07
N VAL A 64 -37.43 32.32 -50.03
CA VAL A 64 -37.58 33.08 -48.76
C VAL A 64 -38.33 32.12 -47.79
N GLU A 65 -38.14 32.05 -46.47
CA GLU A 65 -38.48 32.93 -45.31
C GLU A 65 -37.80 32.26 -44.07
N GLY A 66 -37.63 32.81 -42.87
CA GLY A 66 -38.38 33.87 -42.20
C GLY A 66 -39.07 33.37 -40.92
N ILE A 67 -38.34 32.78 -39.95
CA ILE A 67 -38.77 32.63 -38.54
C ILE A 67 -37.54 32.63 -37.62
N THR A 68 -37.56 33.50 -36.62
CA THR A 68 -36.60 33.51 -35.49
C THR A 68 -37.13 32.65 -34.35
N ASN A 69 -36.29 31.85 -33.70
CA ASN A 69 -36.67 31.16 -32.46
C ASN A 69 -35.62 31.36 -31.35
N HIS A 70 -35.68 32.51 -30.69
CA HIS A 70 -35.09 32.68 -29.36
C HIS A 70 -35.99 31.99 -28.32
N SER A 71 -35.72 30.73 -28.03
CA SER A 71 -36.40 30.01 -26.93
C SER A 71 -35.75 30.35 -25.59
N GLN A 72 -36.16 31.48 -25.03
CA GLN A 72 -35.83 31.94 -23.68
C GLN A 72 -36.34 30.94 -22.62
N PRO A 73 -35.61 30.67 -21.51
CA PRO A 73 -36.01 29.66 -20.54
C PRO A 73 -37.31 30.03 -19.82
N GLN A 74 -38.33 29.17 -19.92
CA GLN A 74 -39.54 29.23 -19.09
C GLN A 74 -39.28 28.61 -17.70
N PRO A 75 -39.93 29.10 -16.62
CA PRO A 75 -39.55 28.77 -15.26
C PRO A 75 -39.99 27.36 -14.85
N GLN A 76 -39.14 26.67 -14.09
CA GLN A 76 -39.55 25.44 -13.42
C GLN A 76 -40.59 25.76 -12.35
N LYS A 77 -41.80 25.23 -12.54
CA LYS A 77 -42.95 25.48 -11.66
C LYS A 77 -42.68 24.89 -10.27
N LEU A 78 -42.58 25.75 -9.27
CA LEU A 78 -42.35 25.37 -7.88
C LEU A 78 -43.54 24.55 -7.35
N ILE A 79 -43.40 23.23 -7.30
CA ILE A 79 -44.35 22.34 -6.61
C ILE A 79 -43.81 22.10 -5.21
N ALA A 80 -44.43 22.72 -4.22
CA ALA A 80 -44.11 22.47 -2.82
C ALA A 80 -44.51 21.03 -2.45
N GLN A 81 -43.55 20.24 -1.96
CA GLN A 81 -43.86 18.95 -1.32
C GLN A 81 -44.27 19.22 0.13
N GLU A 82 -45.54 18.99 0.42
CA GLU A 82 -46.13 19.20 1.74
C GLU A 82 -45.75 18.05 2.70
N PRO A 83 -45.30 18.32 3.94
CA PRO A 83 -44.79 17.30 4.85
C PRO A 83 -45.92 16.50 5.52
N SER A 84 -46.34 15.40 4.90
CA SER A 84 -47.39 14.50 5.40
C SER A 84 -47.05 13.92 6.78
N ARG A 85 -47.82 14.32 7.80
CA ARG A 85 -47.79 13.76 9.17
C ARG A 85 -48.71 12.53 9.29
N PRO A 86 -48.57 11.70 10.35
CA PRO A 86 -48.69 10.24 10.20
C PRO A 86 -50.12 9.71 10.24
N VAL A 87 -50.37 8.67 9.44
CA VAL A 87 -51.54 7.79 9.56
C VAL A 87 -51.32 6.83 10.72
N LEU A 88 -52.13 6.97 11.78
CA LEU A 88 -52.21 5.99 12.87
C LEU A 88 -52.80 4.67 12.33
N LYS A 89 -51.96 3.64 12.17
CA LYS A 89 -52.43 2.26 12.02
C LYS A 89 -52.52 1.61 13.39
N THR A 90 -53.75 1.38 13.84
CA THR A 90 -54.05 0.51 14.98
C THR A 90 -53.50 -0.89 14.68
N PHE A 91 -52.57 -1.38 15.50
CA PHE A 91 -52.09 -2.76 15.44
C PHE A 91 -52.63 -3.52 16.66
N GLU A 92 -53.22 -4.68 16.41
CA GLU A 92 -53.79 -5.54 17.45
C GLU A 92 -52.72 -6.12 18.40
N SER A 93 -53.15 -6.41 19.62
CA SER A 93 -52.29 -6.83 20.71
C SER A 93 -51.77 -8.26 20.53
N VAL A 94 -50.48 -8.39 20.20
CA VAL A 94 -49.76 -9.67 20.24
C VAL A 94 -49.47 -10.05 21.71
N PRO A 95 -49.82 -11.27 22.17
CA PRO A 95 -49.66 -11.65 23.57
C PRO A 95 -48.19 -11.85 23.98
N VAL A 96 -47.76 -11.14 25.03
CA VAL A 96 -46.40 -11.22 25.56
C VAL A 96 -46.19 -12.55 26.31
N ARG A 97 -45.37 -13.45 25.75
CA ARG A 97 -44.85 -14.61 26.49
C ARG A 97 -43.81 -14.14 27.52
N HIS A 98 -43.98 -14.53 28.79
CA HIS A 98 -42.98 -14.30 29.85
C HIS A 98 -41.65 -15.01 29.55
N ILE A 99 -40.63 -14.24 29.21
CA ILE A 99 -39.23 -14.68 29.25
C ILE A 99 -38.71 -14.43 30.68
N ARG A 100 -38.38 -15.50 31.41
CA ARG A 100 -37.81 -15.41 32.77
C ARG A 100 -36.33 -14.98 32.69
N PRO A 101 -35.89 -13.95 33.43
CA PRO A 101 -34.47 -13.60 33.48
C PRO A 101 -33.66 -14.67 34.25
N CYS A 102 -32.70 -15.32 33.59
CA CYS A 102 -31.74 -16.21 34.25
C CYS A 102 -30.68 -15.42 35.02
N ILE A 103 -31.03 -14.96 36.23
CA ILE A 103 -30.12 -14.24 37.13
C ILE A 103 -29.07 -15.19 37.68
N HIS A 104 -27.96 -15.36 36.96
CA HIS A 104 -26.90 -16.29 37.37
C HIS A 104 -25.46 -15.81 37.18
N HIS A 105 -25.22 -14.48 37.19
CA HIS A 105 -23.85 -13.93 37.20
C HIS A 105 -23.59 -12.75 38.16
N ALA A 106 -24.43 -12.56 39.19
CA ALA A 106 -24.31 -11.50 40.19
C ALA A 106 -23.94 -12.01 41.60
N ARG A 107 -22.91 -12.87 41.71
CA ARG A 107 -22.43 -13.43 43.00
C ARG A 107 -20.91 -13.32 43.20
N ARG A 108 -20.34 -12.10 43.11
CA ARG A 108 -18.95 -11.84 43.55
C ARG A 108 -18.65 -10.46 44.16
N ILE A 109 -19.68 -9.64 44.42
CA ILE A 109 -19.58 -8.42 45.23
C ILE A 109 -20.62 -8.55 46.35
N GLY A 110 -20.23 -8.41 47.62
CA GLY A 110 -21.14 -8.57 48.77
C GLY A 110 -20.75 -9.58 49.87
N LYS A 111 -19.46 -9.69 50.22
CA LYS A 111 -19.01 -10.39 51.44
C LYS A 111 -17.86 -9.66 52.14
N LEU A 112 -18.16 -8.59 52.89
CA LEU A 112 -17.46 -8.14 54.12
C LEU A 112 -18.05 -6.85 54.72
N ALA A 113 -19.38 -6.76 54.80
CA ALA A 113 -20.09 -5.58 55.34
C ALA A 113 -21.21 -5.94 56.34
N ARG A 114 -20.94 -6.87 57.27
CA ARG A 114 -21.75 -7.13 58.48
C ARG A 114 -21.02 -8.07 59.46
N ARG A 115 -20.33 -7.49 60.44
CA ARG A 115 -20.04 -8.07 61.77
C ARG A 115 -19.38 -6.98 62.64
N LEU A 116 -20.21 -6.25 63.38
CA LEU A 116 -19.82 -5.23 64.33
C LEU A 116 -20.70 -5.46 65.57
N HIS A 117 -20.07 -5.60 66.74
CA HIS A 117 -20.67 -6.16 67.98
C HIS A 117 -21.13 -7.63 67.83
N ILE A 118 -21.20 -8.45 68.87
CA ILE A 118 -21.01 -8.19 70.32
C ILE A 118 -19.89 -9.12 70.85
N LEU A 119 -18.95 -8.60 71.64
CA LEU A 119 -18.61 -9.11 72.98
C LEU A 119 -17.50 -8.27 73.63
N GLU A 120 -17.82 -7.77 74.81
CA GLU A 120 -16.89 -7.17 75.78
C GLU A 120 -16.28 -8.29 76.66
N VAL A 121 -15.49 -7.93 77.68
CA VAL A 121 -14.92 -8.85 78.71
C VAL A 121 -13.75 -9.74 78.23
N LEU A 122 -12.59 -9.11 77.97
CA LEU A 122 -11.27 -9.55 78.46
C LEU A 122 -10.38 -8.29 78.59
N SER A 123 -10.48 -7.55 79.70
CA SER A 123 -9.75 -7.80 80.95
C SER A 123 -8.22 -7.74 80.83
N ALA A 124 -7.70 -6.56 81.13
CA ALA A 124 -6.36 -6.23 81.64
C ALA A 124 -5.15 -7.17 81.36
N LYS A 125 -4.24 -6.69 80.50
CA LYS A 125 -2.79 -6.67 80.81
C LYS A 125 -2.09 -5.48 80.15
N ARG A 126 -1.62 -4.52 80.95
CA ARG A 126 -0.74 -3.43 80.50
C ARG A 126 0.73 -3.85 80.64
N PRO A 127 1.51 -3.97 79.56
CA PRO A 127 2.96 -4.07 79.67
C PRO A 127 3.56 -2.69 79.93
N THR A 128 3.94 -2.42 81.19
CA THR A 128 4.72 -1.22 81.55
C THR A 128 6.18 -1.42 81.14
N GLY A 129 6.66 -0.73 80.09
CA GLY A 129 8.02 -0.99 79.59
C GLY A 129 8.58 0.00 78.56
N ARG A 130 9.04 1.17 79.04
CA ARG A 130 10.04 2.09 78.44
C ARG A 130 9.75 2.72 77.05
N ALA A 131 10.26 3.96 76.93
CA ALA A 131 10.22 4.86 75.76
C ALA A 131 10.55 4.18 74.42
N PHE A 132 9.83 4.42 73.31
CA PHE A 132 9.60 5.71 72.61
C PHE A 132 10.90 6.31 72.02
N ALA A 133 11.15 6.07 70.71
CA ALA A 133 11.89 6.94 69.74
C ALA A 133 12.45 6.18 68.51
N TRP A 134 11.60 5.53 67.69
CA TRP A 134 12.05 4.99 66.37
C TRP A 134 11.12 5.32 65.20
N HIS A 135 9.79 5.31 65.40
CA HIS A 135 8.82 5.47 64.31
C HIS A 135 8.73 6.87 63.66
N ARG A 136 9.48 7.88 64.10
CA ARG A 136 9.38 9.27 63.59
C ARG A 136 10.56 9.71 62.70
N LEU A 137 11.47 8.80 62.33
CA LEU A 137 12.60 9.07 61.43
C LEU A 137 12.55 8.35 60.08
N PHE A 138 11.46 7.63 59.77
CA PHE A 138 11.19 7.21 58.39
C PHE A 138 10.70 8.44 57.59
N SER A 139 11.69 9.14 57.02
CA SER A 139 11.59 10.47 56.41
C SER A 139 10.49 10.57 55.35
N GLN A 140 9.89 11.76 55.18
CA GLN A 140 8.99 12.07 54.04
C GLN A 140 9.58 11.64 52.68
N LYS A 141 10.92 11.63 52.53
CA LYS A 141 11.60 11.15 51.33
C LYS A 141 11.18 9.72 50.94
N SER A 142 10.91 8.82 51.88
CA SER A 142 10.43 7.45 51.57
C SER A 142 8.97 7.41 51.12
N ALA A 143 8.15 8.38 51.54
CA ALA A 143 6.78 8.52 51.04
C ALA A 143 6.78 9.05 49.60
N TYR A 144 7.65 10.02 49.29
CA TYR A 144 7.81 10.54 47.93
C TYR A 144 8.39 9.50 46.96
N THR A 145 9.35 8.65 47.37
CA THR A 145 9.84 7.56 46.51
C THR A 145 8.78 6.48 46.29
N ALA A 146 8.01 6.11 47.32
CA ALA A 146 6.89 5.18 47.17
C ALA A 146 5.83 5.72 46.19
N LEU A 147 5.46 7.01 46.31
CA LEU A 147 4.52 7.68 45.40
C LEU A 147 5.06 7.70 43.95
N ALA A 148 6.33 8.03 43.76
CA ALA A 148 6.96 8.06 42.44
C ALA A 148 6.96 6.67 41.76
N VAL A 149 7.27 5.60 42.51
CA VAL A 149 7.21 4.22 42.01
C VAL A 149 5.79 3.84 41.61
N VAL A 150 4.76 4.23 42.38
CA VAL A 150 3.35 3.99 42.02
C VAL A 150 2.97 4.75 40.74
N VAL A 151 3.36 6.02 40.60
CA VAL A 151 3.08 6.80 39.39
C VAL A 151 3.74 6.18 38.15
N VAL A 152 5.01 5.76 38.24
CA VAL A 152 5.71 5.08 37.13
C VAL A 152 5.05 3.73 36.81
N ALA A 153 4.68 2.94 37.81
CA ALA A 153 3.98 1.67 37.59
C ALA A 153 2.63 1.87 36.88
N VAL A 154 1.86 2.90 37.25
CA VAL A 154 0.57 3.23 36.62
C VAL A 154 0.75 3.76 35.20
N THR A 155 1.70 4.66 34.93
CA THR A 155 1.93 5.16 33.56
C THR A 155 2.47 4.07 32.64
N MET A 156 3.33 3.18 33.15
CA MET A 156 3.85 2.04 32.41
C MET A 156 2.75 0.99 32.15
N TYR A 157 1.86 0.75 33.11
CA TYR A 157 0.68 -0.10 32.93
C TYR A 157 -0.28 0.47 31.88
N VAL A 158 -0.69 1.74 31.98
CA VAL A 158 -1.59 2.38 31.01
C VAL A 158 -0.97 2.43 29.61
N SER A 159 0.33 2.72 29.50
CA SER A 159 1.04 2.70 28.21
C SER A 159 1.06 1.29 27.59
N MET A 160 1.29 0.27 28.41
CA MET A 160 1.35 -1.12 27.95
C MET A 160 -0.03 -1.70 27.62
N ASP A 161 -1.06 -1.37 28.40
CA ASP A 161 -2.46 -1.74 28.13
C ASP A 161 -2.98 -1.06 26.85
N THR A 162 -2.64 0.23 26.65
CA THR A 162 -2.90 0.95 25.38
C THR A 162 -2.18 0.27 24.21
N TRP A 163 -0.91 -0.12 24.37
CA TRP A 163 -0.14 -0.80 23.34
C TRP A 163 -0.72 -2.19 23.00
N PHE A 164 -1.07 -3.00 23.99
CA PHE A 164 -1.71 -4.30 23.79
C PHE A 164 -3.09 -4.16 23.14
N THR A 165 -3.91 -3.22 23.59
CA THR A 165 -5.24 -2.95 23.00
C THR A 165 -5.12 -2.54 21.54
N ASN A 166 -4.21 -1.60 21.22
CA ASN A 166 -3.93 -1.19 19.84
C ASN A 166 -3.45 -2.38 18.98
N ARG A 167 -2.58 -3.23 19.52
CA ARG A 167 -2.07 -4.43 18.82
C ARG A 167 -3.15 -5.50 18.61
N ILE A 168 -4.12 -5.63 19.51
CA ILE A 168 -5.26 -6.55 19.38
C ILE A 168 -6.26 -6.03 18.34
N VAL A 169 -6.57 -4.73 18.33
CA VAL A 169 -7.42 -4.11 17.29
C VAL A 169 -6.76 -4.22 15.91
N ALA A 170 -5.44 -4.00 15.81
CA ALA A 170 -4.68 -4.25 14.58
C ALA A 170 -4.77 -5.72 14.13
N GLY A 171 -4.77 -6.69 15.06
CA GLY A 171 -4.99 -8.10 14.78
C GLY A 171 -6.42 -8.44 14.33
N GLN A 172 -7.43 -7.76 14.86
CA GLN A 172 -8.83 -7.95 14.44
C GLN A 172 -9.07 -7.52 12.99
N ASN A 173 -8.37 -6.49 12.50
CA ASN A 173 -8.43 -6.09 11.08
C ASN A 173 -8.09 -7.24 10.11
N VAL A 174 -7.22 -8.18 10.52
CA VAL A 174 -6.85 -9.35 9.70
C VAL A 174 -8.00 -10.37 9.61
N HIS A 175 -8.81 -10.51 10.67
CA HIS A 175 -9.91 -11.49 10.72
C HIS A 175 -11.27 -10.93 10.30
N THR A 176 -11.58 -9.67 10.59
CA THR A 176 -12.82 -9.02 10.13
C THR A 176 -12.81 -8.84 8.61
N SER A 177 -11.65 -8.58 8.01
CA SER A 177 -11.50 -8.53 6.54
C SER A 177 -11.82 -9.88 5.88
N ALA A 178 -11.54 -11.00 6.52
CA ALA A 178 -11.79 -12.34 5.97
C ALA A 178 -13.28 -12.66 5.74
N GLN A 179 -14.21 -11.92 6.36
CA GLN A 179 -15.65 -12.02 6.10
C GLN A 179 -16.19 -10.91 5.18
N GLY A 180 -15.38 -9.92 4.81
CA GLY A 180 -15.69 -8.93 3.77
C GLY A 180 -15.14 -9.29 2.38
N SER A 181 -14.06 -10.09 2.31
CA SER A 181 -13.35 -10.38 1.06
C SER A 181 -13.98 -11.46 0.15
N GLN A 182 -15.21 -11.93 0.39
CA GLN A 182 -15.84 -12.92 -0.51
C GLN A 182 -16.40 -12.30 -1.82
N ASP A 183 -16.83 -11.03 -1.81
CA ASP A 183 -17.36 -10.35 -2.99
C ASP A 183 -16.34 -9.45 -3.72
N ASN A 184 -15.16 -9.20 -3.12
CA ASN A 184 -14.12 -8.36 -3.70
C ASN A 184 -12.78 -9.11 -3.74
N GLY A 185 -12.37 -9.54 -4.93
CA GLY A 185 -11.08 -10.19 -5.21
C GLY A 185 -9.89 -9.24 -5.04
N ALA A 186 -9.56 -8.94 -3.79
CA ALA A 186 -8.59 -7.96 -3.35
C ALA A 186 -7.70 -8.58 -2.26
N THR A 187 -6.84 -9.51 -2.67
CA THR A 187 -6.01 -10.35 -1.79
C THR A 187 -4.53 -10.00 -1.98
N ALA A 188 -3.71 -10.19 -0.94
CA ALA A 188 -2.26 -10.22 -1.06
C ALA A 188 -1.78 -11.62 -1.47
N ILE A 189 -0.64 -11.73 -2.16
CA ILE A 189 0.03 -13.02 -2.41
C ILE A 189 1.29 -13.17 -1.55
N SER A 190 1.43 -14.33 -0.93
CA SER A 190 2.71 -14.82 -0.41
C SER A 190 3.50 -15.48 -1.55
N GLY A 191 4.83 -15.52 -1.45
CA GLY A 191 5.77 -15.69 -2.57
C GLY A 191 5.66 -16.94 -3.48
N ASP A 192 4.84 -17.93 -3.13
CA ASP A 192 4.61 -19.15 -3.93
C ASP A 192 3.37 -19.06 -4.85
N GLN A 193 2.69 -17.91 -4.94
CA GLN A 193 1.52 -17.71 -5.79
C GLN A 193 1.78 -16.69 -6.89
N GLN A 194 1.59 -17.10 -8.15
CA GLN A 194 1.79 -16.25 -9.32
C GLN A 194 0.74 -15.13 -9.37
N PRO A 195 1.13 -13.88 -9.70
CA PRO A 195 0.19 -12.79 -9.93
C PRO A 195 -0.85 -13.09 -11.02
N SER A 196 -2.04 -12.51 -10.87
CA SER A 196 -3.13 -12.58 -11.83
C SER A 196 -3.00 -11.49 -12.88
N ASP A 197 -2.72 -11.92 -14.12
CA ASP A 197 -2.75 -11.10 -15.34
C ASP A 197 -4.19 -10.79 -15.82
N ARG A 198 -5.24 -11.29 -15.15
CA ARG A 198 -6.63 -11.06 -15.56
C ARG A 198 -7.00 -9.58 -15.34
N PRO A 199 -7.46 -8.85 -16.37
CA PRO A 199 -7.93 -7.48 -16.21
C PRO A 199 -9.02 -7.36 -15.15
N LEU A 200 -8.93 -6.32 -14.33
CA LEU A 200 -9.97 -5.97 -13.35
C LEU A 200 -11.25 -5.51 -14.08
N PRO A 201 -12.44 -5.71 -13.50
CA PRO A 201 -13.66 -5.04 -13.94
C PRO A 201 -13.48 -3.52 -14.03
N GLY A 202 -14.09 -2.88 -15.02
CA GLY A 202 -13.93 -1.43 -15.26
C GLY A 202 -14.45 -0.54 -14.12
N ASP A 203 -15.33 -1.08 -13.28
CA ASP A 203 -15.87 -0.47 -12.07
C ASP A 203 -15.12 -0.85 -10.78
N ALA A 204 -14.09 -1.72 -10.84
CA ALA A 204 -13.41 -2.23 -9.65
C ALA A 204 -12.80 -1.12 -8.78
N LEU A 205 -12.26 -0.05 -9.37
CA LEU A 205 -11.76 1.12 -8.65
C LEU A 205 -12.91 1.98 -8.10
N ALA A 206 -13.99 2.14 -8.88
CA ALA A 206 -15.19 2.88 -8.49
C ALA A 206 -15.94 2.22 -7.32
N ASN A 207 -15.88 0.89 -7.21
CA ASN A 207 -16.52 0.10 -6.15
C ASN A 207 -15.59 -0.16 -4.95
N TYR A 208 -14.27 -0.05 -5.10
CA TYR A 208 -13.32 -0.28 -3.99
C TYR A 208 -13.50 0.73 -2.85
N ARG A 209 -13.53 0.23 -1.60
CA ARG A 209 -13.70 1.02 -0.37
C ARG A 209 -12.67 0.61 0.67
N VAL A 210 -12.21 1.58 1.46
CA VAL A 210 -11.30 1.44 2.59
C VAL A 210 -11.74 2.38 3.72
N ALA A 211 -11.14 2.27 4.91
CA ALA A 211 -11.37 3.24 5.99
C ALA A 211 -10.92 4.65 5.58
N GLY A 212 -11.60 5.69 6.07
CA GLY A 212 -11.41 7.09 5.69
C GLY A 212 -9.96 7.51 5.40
N PRO A 213 -9.04 7.50 6.39
CA PRO A 213 -7.65 7.97 6.23
C PRO A 213 -6.71 6.95 5.55
N ASN A 214 -7.18 5.77 5.15
CA ASN A 214 -6.36 4.80 4.43
C ASN A 214 -6.32 5.18 2.94
N PRO A 215 -5.21 4.89 2.23
CA PRO A 215 -5.15 5.07 0.78
C PRO A 215 -6.15 4.14 0.08
N ARG A 216 -6.87 4.67 -0.90
CA ARG A 216 -7.87 3.97 -1.72
C ARG A 216 -7.38 3.78 -3.15
N ALA A 217 -6.86 4.85 -3.75
CA ALA A 217 -6.46 4.88 -5.16
C ALA A 217 -5.14 5.65 -5.36
N LEU A 218 -4.39 5.23 -6.36
CA LEU A 218 -3.13 5.86 -6.79
C LEU A 218 -3.26 6.23 -8.27
N TYR A 219 -2.93 7.48 -8.58
CA TYR A 219 -3.00 8.04 -9.92
C TYR A 219 -1.65 8.64 -10.33
N ILE A 220 -1.18 8.30 -11.53
CA ILE A 220 0.03 8.92 -12.13
C ILE A 220 -0.28 9.27 -13.59
N LYS A 221 -0.66 10.53 -13.81
CA LYS A 221 -1.19 11.02 -15.10
C LYS A 221 -0.25 10.77 -16.28
N LYS A 222 1.06 10.93 -16.07
CA LYS A 222 2.09 10.80 -17.12
C LYS A 222 2.18 9.41 -17.74
N ILE A 223 1.93 8.36 -16.95
CA ILE A 223 1.96 6.96 -17.39
C ILE A 223 0.56 6.38 -17.59
N ASN A 224 -0.48 7.23 -17.49
CA ASN A 224 -1.90 6.86 -17.52
C ASN A 224 -2.29 5.76 -16.50
N LEU A 225 -1.72 5.84 -15.29
CA LEU A 225 -2.04 4.91 -14.20
C LEU A 225 -3.21 5.44 -13.36
N ALA A 226 -4.17 4.55 -13.12
CA ALA A 226 -5.22 4.68 -12.10
C ALA A 226 -5.46 3.28 -11.51
N ALA A 227 -5.07 3.04 -10.26
CA ALA A 227 -5.07 1.72 -9.64
C ALA A 227 -5.60 1.77 -8.19
N ARG A 228 -6.10 0.63 -7.68
CA ARG A 228 -6.45 0.48 -6.27
C ARG A 228 -5.18 0.43 -5.42
N VAL A 229 -5.26 0.92 -4.19
CA VAL A 229 -4.20 0.77 -3.18
C VAL A 229 -4.68 -0.21 -2.12
N LEU A 230 -4.13 -1.43 -2.13
CA LEU A 230 -4.46 -2.51 -1.21
C LEU A 230 -3.58 -2.43 0.06
N PRO A 231 -4.10 -2.76 1.26
CA PRO A 231 -3.28 -2.82 2.47
C PRO A 231 -2.41 -4.09 2.51
N MET A 232 -1.11 -3.95 2.30
CA MET A 232 -0.11 -5.04 2.35
C MET A 232 0.59 -5.13 3.71
N SER A 233 1.06 -6.31 4.05
CA SER A 233 1.92 -6.60 5.20
C SER A 233 3.31 -7.09 4.73
N VAL A 234 4.21 -7.38 5.66
CA VAL A 234 5.25 -8.40 5.42
C VAL A 234 4.68 -9.81 5.62
N ASP A 235 5.31 -10.79 4.96
CA ASP A 235 5.04 -12.22 5.14
C ASP A 235 5.76 -12.80 6.38
N ARG A 236 5.72 -14.14 6.53
CA ARG A 236 6.39 -14.85 7.64
C ARG A 236 7.91 -14.76 7.61
N ASN A 237 8.50 -14.42 6.46
CA ASN A 237 9.94 -14.26 6.25
C ASN A 237 10.35 -12.78 6.34
N ASN A 238 9.46 -11.89 6.81
CA ASN A 238 9.64 -10.45 6.85
C ASN A 238 9.89 -9.81 5.45
N THR A 239 9.37 -10.44 4.38
CA THR A 239 9.41 -9.93 3.01
C THR A 239 8.11 -9.17 2.70
N LEU A 240 8.19 -8.02 2.03
CA LEU A 240 7.01 -7.24 1.65
C LEU A 240 6.10 -8.06 0.71
N GLN A 241 4.81 -8.14 1.03
CA GLN A 241 3.81 -8.79 0.18
C GLN A 241 3.39 -7.88 -0.97
N ALA A 242 3.26 -8.46 -2.16
CA ALA A 242 2.74 -7.78 -3.34
C ALA A 242 1.24 -8.08 -3.56
N PRO A 243 0.51 -7.20 -4.28
CA PRO A 243 -0.87 -7.44 -4.73
C PRO A 243 -1.04 -8.73 -5.55
N ALA A 244 -2.18 -9.41 -5.39
CA ALA A 244 -2.51 -10.60 -6.19
C ALA A 244 -2.81 -10.30 -7.68
N SER A 245 -3.15 -9.06 -8.05
CA SER A 245 -3.31 -8.65 -9.44
C SER A 245 -2.16 -7.75 -9.88
N ILE A 246 -1.72 -7.90 -11.12
CA ILE A 246 -0.71 -7.01 -11.71
C ILE A 246 -1.22 -5.56 -11.90
N PHE A 247 -2.53 -5.33 -11.81
CA PHE A 247 -3.18 -4.02 -12.02
C PHE A 247 -3.46 -3.25 -10.72
N ASP A 248 -3.18 -3.85 -9.56
CA ASP A 248 -3.32 -3.23 -8.25
C ASP A 248 -1.95 -2.74 -7.73
N THR A 249 -1.98 -1.80 -6.78
CA THR A 249 -0.81 -1.34 -6.01
C THR A 249 -0.99 -1.69 -4.53
N GLY A 250 0.10 -1.85 -3.77
CA GLY A 250 0.09 -2.27 -2.38
C GLY A 250 0.71 -1.25 -1.44
N TRP A 251 -0.06 -0.63 -0.56
CA TRP A 251 0.48 0.19 0.53
C TRP A 251 0.97 -0.71 1.66
N TYR A 252 2.25 -0.59 2.02
CA TYR A 252 2.77 -1.28 3.19
C TYR A 252 2.22 -0.64 4.47
N THR A 253 1.37 -1.37 5.20
CA THR A 253 0.68 -0.91 6.42
C THR A 253 1.59 -0.60 7.60
N GLY A 254 2.88 -0.97 7.55
CA GLY A 254 3.91 -0.53 8.50
C GLY A 254 4.59 0.80 8.12
N SER A 255 4.19 1.43 7.01
CA SER A 255 4.55 2.80 6.63
C SER A 255 3.43 3.78 7.01
N VAL A 256 3.68 5.09 6.90
CA VAL A 256 2.67 6.10 7.29
C VAL A 256 1.56 6.24 6.24
N LYS A 257 0.42 6.84 6.62
CA LYS A 257 -0.70 7.13 5.70
C LYS A 257 -0.43 8.40 4.87
N PRO A 258 -1.21 8.65 3.81
CA PRO A 258 -1.11 9.89 3.03
C PRO A 258 -1.14 11.15 3.90
N GLY A 259 -0.22 12.07 3.62
CA GLY A 259 -0.07 13.34 4.35
C GLY A 259 0.52 13.27 5.77
N GLU A 260 0.76 12.09 6.35
CA GLU A 260 1.41 11.94 7.65
C GLU A 260 2.93 12.21 7.58
N THR A 261 3.54 12.58 8.71
CA THR A 261 5.00 12.79 8.80
C THR A 261 5.73 11.44 8.80
N GLY A 262 6.67 11.27 7.87
CA GLY A 262 7.29 9.99 7.49
C GLY A 262 7.16 9.76 5.98
N ALA A 263 7.52 8.57 5.50
CA ALA A 263 7.23 8.17 4.12
C ALA A 263 6.18 7.05 4.08
N MET A 264 5.24 7.20 3.16
CA MET A 264 4.34 6.15 2.73
C MET A 264 5.10 5.27 1.72
N LEU A 265 5.05 3.94 1.87
CA LEU A 265 5.65 3.01 0.91
C LEU A 265 4.54 2.28 0.14
N VAL A 266 4.61 2.32 -1.19
CA VAL A 266 3.70 1.60 -2.10
C VAL A 266 4.50 0.74 -3.06
N ASP A 267 4.12 -0.53 -3.21
CA ASP A 267 4.64 -1.43 -4.23
C ASP A 267 3.64 -1.69 -5.36
N ALA A 268 4.14 -2.21 -6.48
CA ALA A 268 3.34 -2.90 -7.48
C ALA A 268 4.22 -3.72 -8.42
N HIS A 269 3.60 -4.60 -9.20
CA HIS A 269 4.27 -5.33 -10.28
C HIS A 269 4.66 -4.39 -11.44
N SER A 270 5.80 -4.67 -12.08
CA SER A 270 6.28 -3.98 -13.29
C SER A 270 6.00 -4.74 -14.59
N SER A 271 5.63 -6.02 -14.51
CA SER A 271 5.25 -6.83 -15.67
C SER A 271 4.32 -7.96 -15.28
N GLY A 272 3.25 -8.18 -16.05
CA GLY A 272 2.58 -9.47 -16.15
C GLY A 272 3.26 -10.37 -17.19
N ARG A 273 2.74 -11.59 -17.36
CA ARG A 273 3.16 -12.51 -18.44
C ARG A 273 2.42 -12.21 -19.75
N THR A 274 1.20 -11.65 -19.71
CA THR A 274 0.42 -11.29 -20.90
C THR A 274 0.05 -9.81 -21.02
N ALA A 275 0.40 -8.96 -20.06
CA ALA A 275 0.07 -7.53 -20.07
C ALA A 275 1.09 -6.68 -19.29
N GLY A 276 1.09 -5.36 -19.56
CA GLY A 276 1.76 -4.39 -18.70
C GLY A 276 1.08 -4.31 -17.33
N ALA A 277 1.88 -4.19 -16.28
CA ALA A 277 1.43 -4.08 -14.89
C ALA A 277 1.37 -2.62 -14.43
N ALA A 278 0.82 -2.37 -13.24
CA ALA A 278 0.60 -1.02 -12.70
C ALA A 278 1.86 -0.13 -12.70
N PHE A 279 3.05 -0.68 -12.41
CA PHE A 279 4.32 0.06 -12.41
C PHE A 279 5.21 -0.24 -13.64
N ASP A 280 4.65 -0.70 -14.77
CA ASP A 280 5.42 -1.00 -16.00
C ASP A 280 6.26 0.18 -16.50
N LYS A 281 5.69 1.38 -16.45
CA LYS A 281 6.30 2.64 -16.89
C LYS A 281 6.85 3.48 -15.73
N LEU A 282 6.94 2.94 -14.49
CA LEU A 282 7.44 3.69 -13.33
C LEU A 282 8.87 4.24 -13.57
N HIS A 283 9.68 3.50 -14.34
CA HIS A 283 11.02 3.91 -14.78
C HIS A 283 11.06 5.16 -15.68
N THR A 284 9.94 5.57 -16.27
CA THR A 284 9.82 6.76 -17.12
C THR A 284 9.62 8.06 -16.34
N LEU A 285 9.38 7.96 -15.02
CA LEU A 285 9.20 9.13 -14.17
C LEU A 285 10.52 9.89 -13.95
N VAL A 286 10.41 11.21 -13.82
CA VAL A 286 11.48 12.18 -13.63
C VAL A 286 11.08 13.18 -12.55
N GLU A 287 12.04 13.97 -12.07
CA GLU A 287 11.79 15.07 -11.14
C GLU A 287 10.72 16.04 -11.68
N GLY A 288 9.77 16.43 -10.83
CA GLY A 288 8.65 17.29 -11.19
C GLY A 288 7.37 16.56 -11.62
N ASP A 289 7.39 15.25 -11.87
CA ASP A 289 6.17 14.47 -12.13
C ASP A 289 5.29 14.37 -10.87
N ILE A 290 3.97 14.39 -11.03
CA ILE A 290 3.02 14.29 -9.91
C ILE A 290 2.42 12.88 -9.79
N VAL A 291 2.42 12.36 -8.56
CA VAL A 291 1.71 11.17 -8.10
C VAL A 291 0.63 11.62 -7.13
N THR A 292 -0.63 11.24 -7.37
CA THR A 292 -1.75 11.58 -6.48
C THR A 292 -2.24 10.33 -5.76
N ILE A 293 -2.38 10.41 -4.45
CA ILE A 293 -3.08 9.40 -3.63
C ILE A 293 -4.45 9.95 -3.22
N GLU A 294 -5.50 9.17 -3.43
CA GLU A 294 -6.85 9.41 -2.91
C GLU A 294 -7.07 8.49 -1.71
N THR A 295 -7.63 9.01 -0.61
CA THR A 295 -7.97 8.25 0.60
C THR A 295 -9.43 7.76 0.59
N GLY A 296 -9.80 6.86 1.51
CA GLY A 296 -11.14 6.27 1.60
C GLY A 296 -12.27 7.26 1.87
N ASP A 297 -11.97 8.44 2.41
CA ASP A 297 -12.87 9.58 2.61
C ASP A 297 -12.91 10.56 1.42
N GLY A 298 -12.10 10.33 0.38
CA GLY A 298 -12.03 11.16 -0.83
C GLY A 298 -11.09 12.36 -0.74
N ALA A 299 -10.31 12.52 0.33
CA ALA A 299 -9.22 13.51 0.33
C ALA A 299 -8.10 13.08 -0.64
N THR A 300 -7.39 14.06 -1.19
CA THR A 300 -6.34 13.83 -2.21
C THR A 300 -5.02 14.48 -1.84
N TYR A 301 -3.93 13.74 -1.98
CA TYR A 301 -2.57 14.15 -1.64
C TYR A 301 -1.68 14.08 -2.87
N ASN A 302 -1.15 15.23 -3.30
CA ASN A 302 -0.22 15.32 -4.42
C ASN A 302 1.22 15.24 -3.93
N TYR A 303 1.97 14.31 -4.50
CA TYR A 303 3.38 14.11 -4.25
C TYR A 303 4.17 14.37 -5.53
N LYS A 304 5.14 15.28 -5.47
CA LYS A 304 6.05 15.59 -6.57
C LYS A 304 7.28 14.69 -6.50
N VAL A 305 7.58 13.97 -7.59
CA VAL A 305 8.79 13.15 -7.74
C VAL A 305 10.02 14.04 -7.63
N VAL A 306 10.99 13.60 -6.83
CA VAL A 306 12.27 14.29 -6.60
C VAL A 306 13.50 13.43 -6.91
N ALA A 307 13.37 12.11 -6.89
CA ALA A 307 14.46 11.21 -7.24
C ALA A 307 13.96 9.85 -7.74
N ARG A 308 14.86 9.12 -8.40
CA ARG A 308 14.72 7.68 -8.66
C ARG A 308 16.07 7.01 -8.44
N GLU A 309 16.09 5.92 -7.69
CA GLU A 309 17.28 5.11 -7.45
C GLU A 309 16.98 3.66 -7.82
N ALA A 310 17.97 2.97 -8.41
CA ALA A 310 17.88 1.56 -8.75
C ALA A 310 18.98 0.81 -8.00
N TYR A 311 18.59 -0.25 -7.28
CA TYR A 311 19.48 -1.03 -6.43
C TYR A 311 19.42 -2.51 -6.84
N PRO A 312 20.52 -3.28 -6.76
CA PRO A 312 20.46 -4.73 -6.85
C PRO A 312 19.45 -5.32 -5.84
N LYS A 313 18.66 -6.32 -6.26
CA LYS A 313 17.54 -6.87 -5.49
C LYS A 313 17.92 -7.35 -4.08
N ASP A 314 19.17 -7.79 -3.91
CA ASP A 314 19.71 -8.36 -2.67
C ASP A 314 20.37 -7.31 -1.76
N THR A 315 20.41 -6.03 -2.17
CA THR A 315 21.03 -4.93 -1.42
C THR A 315 20.08 -3.74 -1.26
N VAL A 316 18.77 -3.98 -1.29
CA VAL A 316 17.75 -2.92 -1.10
C VAL A 316 17.65 -2.58 0.38
N ASP A 317 18.05 -1.35 0.74
CA ASP A 317 17.83 -0.84 2.08
C ASP A 317 16.36 -0.47 2.28
N MET A 318 15.59 -1.43 2.81
CA MET A 318 14.18 -1.23 3.15
C MET A 318 13.97 -0.25 4.32
N GLN A 319 15.00 0.07 5.12
CA GLN A 319 14.89 1.12 6.14
C GLN A 319 14.96 2.50 5.47
N LYS A 320 15.91 2.72 4.54
CA LYS A 320 15.93 3.91 3.67
C LYS A 320 14.63 4.04 2.86
N ALA A 321 14.07 2.93 2.36
CA ALA A 321 12.81 2.93 1.61
C ALA A 321 11.56 3.31 2.45
N LEU A 322 11.66 3.33 3.79
CA LEU A 322 10.59 3.77 4.70
C LEU A 322 10.77 5.20 5.22
N LEU A 323 11.82 5.91 4.76
CA LEU A 323 12.10 7.30 5.13
C LEU A 323 11.81 8.25 3.96
N PRO A 324 11.46 9.53 4.23
CA PRO A 324 11.39 10.56 3.20
C PRO A 324 12.73 10.78 2.51
N TYR A 325 12.69 11.35 1.31
CA TYR A 325 13.92 11.67 0.57
C TYR A 325 14.61 12.93 1.11
N GLY A 326 15.91 12.84 1.37
CA GLY A 326 16.72 13.95 1.88
C GLY A 326 16.18 14.50 3.21
N ASN A 327 15.89 15.80 3.24
CA ASN A 327 15.41 16.51 4.44
C ASN A 327 13.88 16.69 4.46
N ALA A 328 13.14 15.99 3.60
CA ALA A 328 11.67 16.11 3.56
C ALA A 328 11.01 15.52 4.82
N GLN A 329 9.87 16.09 5.23
CA GLN A 329 9.11 15.57 6.37
C GLN A 329 8.00 14.58 5.96
N ARG A 330 7.54 14.64 4.70
CA ARG A 330 6.38 13.88 4.19
C ARG A 330 6.69 13.34 2.81
N GLY A 331 6.81 12.02 2.69
CA GLY A 331 7.24 11.33 1.49
C GLY A 331 6.25 10.28 0.98
N LEU A 332 6.40 9.94 -0.29
CA LEU A 332 5.79 8.78 -0.93
C LEU A 332 6.87 8.08 -1.76
N ASN A 333 7.14 6.83 -1.41
CA ASN A 333 8.16 6.00 -2.04
C ASN A 333 7.45 4.88 -2.82
N LEU A 334 7.71 4.78 -4.12
CA LEU A 334 7.12 3.78 -5.01
C LEU A 334 8.17 2.74 -5.39
N ILE A 335 7.97 1.46 -5.07
CA ILE A 335 8.95 0.38 -5.31
C ILE A 335 8.43 -0.65 -6.33
N THR A 336 9.32 -1.14 -7.21
CA THR A 336 8.98 -2.23 -8.14
C THR A 336 10.20 -3.05 -8.60
N CYS A 337 9.96 -4.20 -9.23
CA CYS A 337 10.96 -5.02 -9.90
C CYS A 337 11.52 -4.30 -11.14
N ALA A 338 12.85 -4.25 -11.29
CA ALA A 338 13.51 -3.54 -12.37
C ALA A 338 14.78 -4.26 -12.86
N GLY A 339 15.35 -3.78 -13.96
CA GLY A 339 16.57 -4.32 -14.53
C GLY A 339 16.32 -5.47 -15.51
N LYS A 340 17.13 -6.54 -15.42
CA LYS A 340 17.05 -7.71 -16.30
C LYS A 340 16.32 -8.85 -15.59
N LEU A 341 15.62 -9.69 -16.33
CA LEU A 341 15.14 -10.97 -15.83
C LEU A 341 16.33 -11.84 -15.39
N THR A 342 16.26 -12.47 -14.22
CA THR A 342 17.34 -13.33 -13.69
C THR A 342 17.51 -14.61 -14.51
N PRO A 343 18.67 -15.30 -14.44
CA PRO A 343 18.94 -16.49 -15.28
C PRO A 343 17.96 -17.65 -15.05
N ASP A 344 17.46 -17.80 -13.83
CA ASP A 344 16.40 -18.74 -13.43
C ASP A 344 14.99 -18.32 -13.88
N ARG A 345 14.84 -17.08 -14.38
CA ARG A 345 13.61 -16.41 -14.80
C ARG A 345 12.55 -16.21 -13.71
N VAL A 346 12.94 -16.26 -12.44
CA VAL A 346 12.02 -16.12 -11.29
C VAL A 346 11.77 -14.65 -10.92
N THR A 347 12.75 -13.75 -11.09
CA THR A 347 12.63 -12.35 -10.68
C THR A 347 13.43 -11.41 -11.58
N MET A 348 13.48 -10.12 -11.27
CA MET A 348 14.39 -9.16 -11.93
C MET A 348 15.59 -8.82 -11.03
N THR A 349 16.72 -8.48 -11.64
CA THR A 349 18.02 -8.23 -10.98
C THR A 349 17.98 -7.11 -9.97
N ASP A 350 17.13 -6.11 -10.17
CA ASP A 350 17.16 -4.84 -9.44
C ASP A 350 15.78 -4.49 -8.88
N ARG A 351 15.72 -3.52 -7.96
CA ARG A 351 14.50 -2.82 -7.56
C ARG A 351 14.67 -1.34 -7.85
N LEU A 352 13.67 -0.77 -8.51
CA LEU A 352 13.53 0.67 -8.71
C LEU A 352 12.74 1.23 -7.54
N VAL A 353 13.25 2.30 -6.92
CA VAL A 353 12.50 3.14 -5.99
C VAL A 353 12.39 4.54 -6.59
N VAL A 354 11.17 5.02 -6.81
CA VAL A 354 10.89 6.42 -7.13
C VAL A 354 10.48 7.11 -5.84
N TYR A 355 11.16 8.21 -5.52
CA TYR A 355 10.93 9.01 -4.33
C TYR A 355 10.18 10.30 -4.71
N ALA A 356 9.09 10.56 -4.01
CA ALA A 356 8.30 11.77 -4.12
C ALA A 356 8.05 12.41 -2.75
N ILE A 357 7.82 13.72 -2.72
CA ILE A 357 7.54 14.49 -1.50
C ILE A 357 6.20 15.20 -1.63
N LEU A 358 5.48 15.38 -0.53
CA LEU A 358 4.21 16.12 -0.52
C LEU A 358 4.47 17.58 -0.95
N GLU A 359 3.60 18.12 -1.80
CA GLU A 359 3.66 19.52 -2.24
C GLU A 359 3.18 20.54 -1.19
#